data_AF-A0A1J8P443-F1
#
_entry.id   AF-A0A1J8P443-F1
#
_cell.length_a   1.000
_cell.length_b   1.000
_cell.length_c   1.000
_cell.angle_alpha   90.00
_cell.angle_beta   90.00
_cell.angle_gamma   90.00
#
_symmetry.space_group_name_H-M   'P 1'
#
loop_
_entity.id
_entity.type
_entity.pdbx_description
1 polymer ?
#
loop_
_entity_poly.entity_id
_entity_poly.type
_entity_poly.pdbx_seq_one_letter_code
_entity_poly.pdbx_strand_id
1 'polypeptide(L)'
;VSLTLENALTLANDETLQVSADGTNWVATTNTDTNTNTAWATADDAVTLATGANTLTARVIDTAGNVTALTLSDNDYTLDTVGSSATLTTT
;
A
#
# COMPACT_ATOMS: atom_id res chain seq x y z
N VAL A 1 -5.35 -1.02 2.61
CA VAL A 1 -4.80 -0.03 1.66
C VAL A 1 -5.25 -0.41 0.25
N SER A 2 -5.68 0.58 -0.54
CA SER A 2 -6.10 0.38 -1.94
C SER A 2 -5.15 1.13 -2.86
N LEU A 3 -4.88 0.54 -4.02
CA LEU A 3 -3.95 1.02 -5.03
C LEU A 3 -4.66 1.05 -6.37
N THR A 4 -4.46 2.14 -7.10
CA THR A 4 -4.86 2.25 -8.51
C THR A 4 -3.61 2.49 -9.35
N LEU A 5 -3.37 1.62 -10.33
CA LEU A 5 -2.24 1.71 -11.25
C LEU A 5 -2.64 2.47 -12.52
N GLU A 6 -1.70 3.21 -13.11
CA GLU A 6 -1.90 3.91 -14.39
C GLU A 6 -2.20 2.95 -15.54
N ASN A 7 -1.60 1.75 -15.47
CA ASN A 7 -1.71 0.73 -16.50
C ASN A 7 -2.04 -0.62 -15.87
N ALA A 8 -2.73 -1.46 -16.65
CA ALA A 8 -3.02 -2.84 -16.27
C ALA A 8 -1.73 -3.60 -15.90
N LEU A 9 -1.77 -4.33 -14.79
CA LEU A 9 -0.68 -5.18 -14.34
C LEU A 9 -1.09 -6.65 -14.38
N THR A 10 -0.39 -7.44 -15.18
CA THR A 10 -0.54 -8.90 -15.20
C THR A 10 0.71 -9.52 -14.59
N LEU A 11 0.55 -10.23 -13.48
CA LEU A 11 1.63 -10.94 -12.82
C LEU A 11 1.81 -12.34 -13.41
N ALA A 12 3.06 -12.77 -13.56
CA ALA A 12 3.39 -14.17 -13.76
C ALA A 12 3.17 -14.98 -12.46
N ASN A 13 3.15 -16.31 -12.58
CA ASN A 13 2.92 -17.20 -11.43
C ASN A 13 3.89 -16.99 -10.26
N ASP A 14 5.12 -16.57 -10.58
CA ASP A 14 6.20 -16.42 -9.60
C ASP A 14 6.41 -14.97 -9.16
N GLU A 15 5.51 -14.06 -9.54
CA GLU A 15 5.55 -12.64 -9.22
C GLU A 15 4.51 -12.24 -8.18
N THR A 16 4.82 -11.21 -7.40
CA THR A 16 3.90 -10.62 -6.42
C THR A 16 4.04 -9.10 -6.42
N LEU A 17 2.90 -8.40 -6.51
CA LEU A 17 2.85 -6.97 -6.26
C LEU A 17 2.87 -6.70 -4.75
N GLN A 18 3.82 -5.89 -4.29
CA GLN A 18 3.94 -5.46 -2.91
C GLN A 18 3.84 -3.93 -2.79
N VAL A 19 3.34 -3.47 -1.65
CA VAL A 19 3.26 -2.06 -1.28
C VAL A 19 3.94 -1.80 0.05
N SER A 20 4.50 -0.60 0.20
CA SER A 20 5.14 -0.13 1.44
C SER A 20 4.92 1.36 1.66
N ALA A 21 4.79 1.74 2.93
CA ALA A 21 4.73 3.14 3.37
C ALA A 21 6.09 3.69 3.85
N ASP A 22 7.09 2.83 4.05
CA ASP A 22 8.42 3.18 4.57
C ASP A 22 9.59 2.67 3.69
N GLY A 23 9.27 2.02 2.56
CA GLY A 23 10.23 1.40 1.64
C GLY A 23 10.95 0.15 2.19
N THR A 24 10.62 -0.29 3.41
CA THR A 24 11.35 -1.35 4.13
C THR A 24 10.43 -2.52 4.48
N ASN A 25 9.23 -2.24 4.99
CA ASN A 25 8.19 -3.22 5.29
C ASN A 25 7.25 -3.35 4.09
N TRP A 26 7.23 -4.52 3.49
CA TRP A 26 6.49 -4.78 2.25
C TRP A 26 5.32 -5.74 2.48
N VAL A 27 4.16 -5.37 1.96
CA VAL A 27 2.91 -6.12 2.11
C VAL A 27 2.43 -6.57 0.74
N ALA A 28 2.11 -7.85 0.60
CA ALA A 28 1.54 -8.39 -0.63
C ALA A 28 0.13 -7.82 -0.88
N THR A 29 -0.18 -7.61 -2.15
CA THR A 29 -1.46 -7.08 -2.61
C THR A 29 -2.20 -8.12 -3.44
N THR A 30 -3.52 -7.96 -3.55
CA THR A 30 -4.39 -8.80 -4.38
C THR A 30 -5.12 -7.91 -5.39
N ASN A 31 -5.22 -8.37 -6.63
CA ASN A 31 -6.00 -7.70 -7.65
C ASN A 31 -7.49 -7.75 -7.28
N THR A 32 -8.13 -6.59 -7.20
CA THR A 32 -9.54 -6.43 -6.86
C THR A 32 -10.42 -6.12 -8.08
N ASP A 33 -9.83 -5.85 -9.23
CA ASP A 33 -10.53 -5.69 -10.51
C ASP A 33 -9.89 -6.56 -11.62
N THR A 34 -10.48 -7.72 -11.85
CA THR A 34 -10.04 -8.66 -12.89
C THR A 34 -10.40 -8.24 -14.32
N ASN A 35 -11.15 -7.15 -14.51
CA ASN A 35 -11.50 -6.65 -15.85
C ASN A 35 -10.38 -5.76 -16.40
N THR A 36 -9.89 -4.81 -15.60
CA THR A 36 -8.86 -3.85 -16.02
C THR A 36 -7.48 -4.17 -15.48
N ASN A 37 -7.38 -4.98 -14.42
CA ASN A 37 -6.14 -5.31 -13.71
C ASN A 37 -5.36 -4.08 -13.20
N THR A 38 -6.05 -2.97 -12.93
CA THR A 38 -5.43 -1.74 -12.38
C THR A 38 -5.71 -1.54 -10.91
N ALA A 39 -6.74 -2.19 -10.34
CA ALA A 39 -7.10 -2.03 -8.93
C ALA A 39 -6.53 -3.17 -8.08
N TRP A 40 -5.81 -2.81 -7.03
CA TRP A 40 -5.18 -3.75 -6.10
C TRP A 40 -5.40 -3.31 -4.66
N ALA A 41 -5.43 -4.25 -3.72
CA ALA A 41 -5.58 -3.93 -2.31
C ALA A 41 -4.79 -4.87 -1.40
N THR A 42 -4.46 -4.40 -0.21
CA THR A 42 -4.02 -5.25 0.90
C THR A 42 -5.22 -5.65 1.74
N ALA A 43 -5.04 -6.67 2.59
CA ALA A 43 -5.94 -6.87 3.72
C ALA A 43 -6.00 -5.62 4.61
N ASP A 44 -7.10 -5.50 5.36
CA ASP A 44 -7.29 -4.42 6.33
C ASP A 44 -6.16 -4.44 7.38
N ASP A 45 -5.70 -3.24 7.76
CA ASP A 45 -4.62 -3.01 8.73
C ASP A 45 -3.27 -3.70 8.44
N ALA A 46 -3.07 -4.24 7.23
CA ALA A 46 -1.86 -4.97 6.89
C ALA A 46 -0.64 -4.05 6.66
N VAL A 47 -0.86 -2.83 6.16
CA VAL A 47 0.21 -1.86 5.92
C VAL A 47 0.39 -0.98 7.16
N THR A 48 1.56 -1.09 7.80
CA THR A 48 1.96 -0.13 8.83
C THR A 48 2.33 1.19 8.17
N LEU A 49 1.54 2.22 8.42
CA LEU A 49 1.78 3.57 7.91
C LEU A 49 2.93 4.24 8.65
N ALA A 50 3.68 5.10 7.96
CA ALA A 50 4.84 5.79 8.49
C ALA A 50 4.61 7.32 8.52
N THR A 51 5.24 7.99 9.47
CA THR A 51 5.28 9.46 9.47
C THR A 51 6.27 9.96 8.42
N GLY A 52 5.98 11.06 7.73
CA GLY A 52 6.96 11.75 6.89
C GLY A 52 6.43 12.13 5.51
N ALA A 53 6.90 11.44 4.48
CA ALA A 53 6.49 11.72 3.09
C ALA A 53 5.02 11.37 2.83
N ASN A 54 4.43 10.50 3.66
CA ASN A 54 3.00 10.18 3.61
C ASN A 54 2.54 9.64 2.24
N THR A 55 3.45 9.01 1.50
CA THR A 55 3.21 8.39 0.21
C THR A 55 3.42 6.87 0.31
N LEU A 56 2.68 6.12 -0.50
CA LEU A 56 2.95 4.70 -0.68
C LEU A 56 3.88 4.48 -1.87
N THR A 57 4.64 3.39 -1.81
CA THR A 57 5.48 2.89 -2.90
C THR A 57 5.07 1.46 -3.23
N ALA A 58 5.13 1.09 -4.51
CA ALA A 58 4.83 -0.27 -4.95
C ALA A 58 6.00 -0.86 -5.74
N ARG A 59 6.11 -2.18 -5.69
CA ARG A 59 7.07 -2.96 -6.47
C ARG A 59 6.51 -4.32 -6.84
N VAL A 60 6.92 -4.85 -7.98
CA VAL A 60 6.80 -6.29 -8.28
C VAL A 60 8.07 -6.97 -7.82
N ILE A 61 7.93 -8.12 -7.14
CA ILE A 61 9.04 -8.99 -6.78
C ILE A 61 8.76 -10.41 -7.29
N ASP A 62 9.79 -11.07 -7.81
CA ASP A 62 9.70 -12.49 -8.16
C ASP A 62 10.28 -13.40 -7.06
N THR A 63 10.07 -14.71 -7.20
CA THR A 63 10.59 -15.71 -6.25
C THR A 63 12.13 -15.76 -6.19
N ALA A 64 12.83 -15.29 -7.23
CA ALA A 64 14.29 -15.17 -7.25
C ALA A 64 14.79 -13.88 -6.54
N GLY A 65 13.90 -12.97 -6.16
CA GLY A 65 14.19 -11.72 -5.50
C GLY A 65 14.48 -10.55 -6.44
N ASN A 66 14.21 -10.68 -7.74
CA ASN A 66 14.31 -9.56 -8.67
C ASN A 66 13.17 -8.57 -8.39
N VAL A 67 13.49 -7.27 -8.38
CA VAL A 67 12.55 -6.21 -8.01
C VAL A 67 12.40 -5.21 -9.14
N THR A 68 11.15 -4.87 -9.46
CA THR A 68 10.78 -3.78 -10.37
C THR A 68 9.88 -2.79 -9.64
N ALA A 69 10.31 -1.54 -9.51
CA ALA A 69 9.49 -0.48 -8.92
C ALA A 69 8.31 -0.13 -9.84
N LEU A 70 7.16 0.20 -9.25
CA LEU A 70 5.97 0.64 -9.96
C LEU A 70 5.59 2.06 -9.56
N THR A 71 5.22 2.85 -10.57
CA THR A 71 4.63 4.17 -10.37
C THR A 71 3.18 4.01 -9.93
N LEU A 72 2.82 4.81 -8.94
CA LEU A 72 1.54 4.82 -8.27
C LEU A 72 0.87 6.17 -8.52
N SER A 73 -0.40 6.19 -8.94
CA SER A 73 -1.17 7.44 -9.09
C SER A 73 -2.05 7.69 -7.87
N ASP A 74 -1.99 8.88 -7.28
CA ASP A 74 -2.82 9.30 -6.14
C ASP A 74 -2.76 8.33 -4.94
N ASN A 75 -1.56 7.97 -4.47
CA ASN A 75 -1.37 7.07 -3.33
C ASN A 75 -0.80 7.77 -2.08
N ASP A 76 -1.18 9.03 -1.89
CA ASP A 76 -0.89 9.81 -0.68
C ASP A 76 -1.91 9.46 0.42
N TYR A 77 -1.49 9.54 1.68
CA TYR A 77 -2.37 9.32 2.84
C TYR A 77 -2.11 10.31 3.96
N THR A 78 -3.14 10.64 4.72
CA THR A 78 -2.99 11.38 5.97
C THR A 78 -2.90 10.39 7.14
N LEU A 79 -1.85 10.53 7.94
CA LEU A 79 -1.71 9.75 9.17
C LEU A 79 -2.20 10.59 10.35
N ASP A 80 -3.35 10.22 10.89
CA ASP A 80 -3.87 10.83 12.12
C ASP A 80 -3.40 10.02 13.35
N THR A 81 -2.54 10.64 14.17
CA THR A 81 -2.06 10.08 15.43
C THR A 81 -2.51 10.88 16.64
N VAL A 82 -3.30 11.94 16.46
CA VAL A 82 -3.77 12.73 17.60
C VAL A 82 -4.87 11.96 18.31
N GLY A 83 -4.48 11.33 19.43
CA GLY A 83 -5.42 10.70 20.35
C GLY A 83 -6.45 11.70 20.84
N SER A 84 -7.72 11.29 20.87
CA SER A 84 -8.79 12.10 21.46
C SER A 84 -8.50 12.31 22.95
N SER A 85 -8.10 13.52 23.33
CA SER A 85 -7.87 13.87 24.74
C SER A 85 -9.12 14.51 25.32
N ALA A 86 -10.00 13.70 25.91
CA ALA A 86 -11.07 14.19 26.76
C ALA A 86 -10.57 14.35 28.19
N THR A 87 -10.42 15.58 28.67
CA THR A 87 -10.21 15.85 30.11
C THR A 87 -11.56 15.85 30.81
N LEU A 88 -11.80 14.86 31.69
CA LEU A 88 -12.97 14.85 32.57
C LEU A 88 -12.73 15.82 33.72
N THR A 89 -13.41 16.97 33.70
CA THR A 89 -13.47 17.88 34.85
C THR A 89 -14.64 17.46 35.74
N THR A 90 -14.36 16.86 36.90
CA THR A 90 -15.37 16.62 37.93
C THR A 90 -15.53 17.88 38.78
N THR A 91 -16.70 18.52 38.74
CA THR A 91 -17.13 19.59 39.68
C THR A 91 -17.76 19.03 40.94
#